data_AF-A0A976EF89-F1
#
_entry.id   AF-A0A976EF89-F1
#
_cell.length_a   1.000
_cell.length_b   1.000
_cell.length_c   1.000
_cell.angle_alpha   90.00
_cell.angle_beta   90.00
_cell.angle_gamma   90.00
#
_symmetry.space_group_name_H-M   'P 1'
#
loop_
_entity.id
_entity.type
_entity.pdbx_description
1 polymer ?
#
loop_
_entity_poly.entity_id
_entity_poly.type
_entity_poly.pdbx_seq_one_letter_code
_entity_poly.pdbx_strand_id
1 'polypeptide(L)'
;MSLFKNAAGALVPVRESRRKVGTIAANGAELVLDVDGDENANIHIISSDFIGTIEFSACYDDAAANYHVVPAFPITNAAVGGTVPVAGRPLVSEALVAAQDVRAYAVPCGQFRKLRVRVTAFTSGNAVVAITSDANDSSHLSIAAKPMTELISVTAAVGAALTATLPAVPGLRHILDFVRVNRSATAALTAAAAPVLITSSNLPSAFAMTLGQDAGGIGIDRELVMDFGGTGLAATAINTATTIICPVYAGVIWRINVGYRLGL
;
A
#
# COMPACT_ATOMS: atom_id res chain seq x y z
N MET A 1 22.60 7.78 14.59
CA MET A 1 22.04 8.12 15.92
C MET A 1 23.17 8.66 16.79
N SER A 2 23.24 9.98 17.02
CA SER A 2 24.25 10.56 17.92
C SER A 2 23.85 10.29 19.37
N LEU A 3 24.72 9.61 20.13
CA LEU A 3 24.47 9.28 21.53
C LEU A 3 24.86 10.47 22.42
N PHE A 4 23.89 11.31 22.75
CA PHE A 4 24.07 12.32 23.79
C PHE A 4 23.72 11.72 25.16
N LYS A 5 24.67 11.79 26.09
CA LYS A 5 24.47 11.46 27.49
C LYS A 5 24.31 12.77 28.27
N ASN A 6 23.39 12.82 29.23
CA ASN A 6 23.34 13.96 30.15
C ASN A 6 24.54 13.93 31.12
N ALA A 7 24.66 14.96 31.96
CA ALA A 7 25.72 15.05 32.97
C ALA A 7 25.73 13.88 33.98
N ALA A 8 24.64 13.11 34.09
CA ALA A 8 24.53 11.91 34.91
C ALA A 8 24.83 10.60 34.13
N GLY A 9 25.30 10.70 32.88
CA GLY A 9 25.60 9.55 32.04
C GLY A 9 24.38 8.81 31.49
N ALA A 10 23.16 9.31 31.76
CA ALA A 10 21.94 8.73 31.24
C ALA A 10 21.79 9.05 29.75
N LEU A 11 21.34 8.05 28.98
CA LEU A 11 20.93 8.23 27.59
C LEU A 11 19.82 9.28 27.54
N VAL A 12 20.08 10.39 26.87
CA VAL A 12 19.03 11.33 26.51
C VAL A 12 18.57 10.93 25.11
N PRO A 13 17.33 10.43 24.96
CA PRO A 13 16.77 10.27 23.62
C PRO A 13 16.59 11.66 23.02
N VAL A 14 17.58 12.11 22.25
CA VAL A 14 17.44 13.32 21.45
C VAL A 14 16.48 12.97 20.32
N ARG A 15 15.27 13.54 20.39
CA ARG A 15 14.30 13.51 19.29
C ARG A 15 14.85 14.40 18.18
N GLU A 16 15.73 13.84 17.36
CA GLU A 16 16.35 14.56 16.26
C GLU A 16 15.50 14.40 15.01
N SER A 17 15.06 15.52 14.43
CA SER A 17 14.44 15.51 13.11
C SER A 17 15.52 15.23 12.07
N ARG A 18 15.33 14.22 11.23
CA ARG A 18 16.23 13.94 10.11
C ARG A 18 15.75 14.71 8.89
N ARG A 19 16.68 15.21 8.07
CA ARG A 19 16.32 15.98 6.87
C ARG A 19 17.28 15.72 5.72
N LYS A 20 16.73 15.62 4.51
CA LYS A 20 17.50 15.61 3.27
C LYS A 20 16.83 16.48 2.22
N VAL A 21 17.64 17.19 1.44
CA VAL A 21 17.18 18.03 0.32
C VAL A 21 17.96 17.62 -0.93
N GLY A 22 17.29 17.57 -2.07
CA GLY A 22 17.93 17.28 -3.34
C GLY A 22 17.04 17.68 -4.52
N THR A 23 17.60 17.60 -5.71
CA THR A 23 16.90 17.93 -6.95
C THR A 23 16.63 16.65 -7.75
N ILE A 24 15.41 16.51 -8.25
CA ILE A 24 15.01 15.46 -9.20
C ILE A 24 14.75 16.11 -10.56
N ALA A 25 15.35 15.57 -11.63
CA ALA A 25 15.35 16.20 -12.96
C ALA A 25 15.45 15.20 -14.12
N ALA A 26 15.13 13.92 -13.87
CA ALA A 26 15.17 12.87 -14.89
C ALA A 26 14.27 11.70 -14.49
N ASN A 27 13.92 10.84 -15.45
CA ASN A 27 13.24 9.59 -15.15
C ASN A 27 14.11 8.72 -14.24
N GLY A 28 13.54 8.18 -13.16
CA GLY A 28 14.27 7.40 -12.17
C GLY A 28 15.12 8.23 -11.21
N ALA A 29 15.18 9.56 -11.33
CA ALA A 29 15.81 10.41 -10.32
C ALA A 29 15.08 10.26 -8.98
N GLU A 30 15.83 10.15 -7.90
CA GLU A 30 15.28 9.86 -6.58
C GLU A 30 15.98 10.64 -5.47
N LEU A 31 15.23 10.93 -4.42
CA LEU A 31 15.73 11.41 -3.15
C LEU A 31 15.36 10.40 -2.06
N VAL A 32 16.38 9.88 -1.36
CA VAL A 32 16.22 8.88 -0.31
C VAL A 32 16.68 9.44 1.03
N LEU A 33 15.82 9.44 2.04
CA LEU A 33 16.15 9.76 3.44
C LEU A 33 16.18 8.46 4.26
N ASP A 34 17.22 8.28 5.07
CA ASP A 34 17.23 7.25 6.11
C ASP A 34 16.36 7.76 7.28
N VAL A 35 15.21 7.11 7.50
CA VAL A 35 14.21 7.48 8.52
C VAL A 35 14.34 6.65 9.80
N ASP A 36 14.96 5.46 9.73
CA ASP A 36 15.26 4.57 10.86
C ASP A 36 14.10 4.37 11.87
N GLY A 37 12.88 4.20 11.37
CA GLY A 37 11.70 3.98 12.21
C GLY A 37 11.10 5.25 12.84
N ASP A 38 11.42 6.43 12.33
CA ASP A 38 10.64 7.65 12.58
C ASP A 38 9.16 7.41 12.27
N GLU A 39 8.26 8.08 12.99
CA GLU A 39 6.83 7.80 12.89
C GLU A 39 6.23 8.47 11.64
N ASN A 40 6.66 9.69 11.35
CA ASN A 40 6.16 10.49 10.23
C ASN A 40 7.28 11.19 9.46
N ALA A 41 7.05 11.37 8.16
CA ALA A 41 7.88 12.20 7.29
C ALA A 41 7.03 13.22 6.51
N ASN A 42 7.44 14.47 6.56
CA ASN A 42 6.91 15.54 5.74
C ASN A 42 7.79 15.74 4.51
N ILE A 43 7.18 15.67 3.34
CA ILE A 43 7.84 15.83 2.05
C ILE A 43 7.35 17.15 1.44
N HIS A 44 8.28 18.04 1.11
CA HIS A 44 7.99 19.29 0.43
C HIS A 44 8.66 19.29 -0.94
N ILE A 45 7.91 19.63 -1.98
CA ILE A 45 8.35 19.65 -3.37
C ILE A 45 8.05 21.03 -3.91
N ILE A 46 9.08 21.66 -4.49
CA ILE A 46 8.99 22.98 -5.09
C ILE A 46 9.56 22.89 -6.50
N SER A 47 8.80 23.34 -7.48
CA SER A 47 9.26 23.48 -8.85
C SER A 47 8.61 24.67 -9.54
N SER A 48 9.31 25.28 -10.49
CA SER A 48 8.75 26.24 -11.43
C SER A 48 8.36 25.63 -12.78
N ASP A 49 8.93 24.48 -13.15
CA ASP A 49 8.92 23.96 -14.53
C ASP A 49 8.91 22.42 -14.65
N PHE A 50 8.87 21.69 -13.53
CA PHE A 50 8.89 20.24 -13.51
C PHE A 50 7.59 19.67 -14.05
N ILE A 51 7.72 18.81 -15.05
CA ILE A 51 6.62 18.05 -15.62
C ILE A 51 6.97 16.58 -15.53
N GLY A 52 6.27 15.85 -14.67
CA GLY A 52 6.51 14.44 -14.42
C GLY A 52 5.64 13.85 -13.33
N THR A 53 5.72 12.53 -13.16
CA THR A 53 5.03 11.77 -12.12
C THR A 53 6.04 11.37 -11.05
N ILE A 54 5.69 11.63 -9.79
CA ILE A 54 6.44 11.19 -8.62
C ILE A 54 5.70 10.04 -7.92
N GLU A 55 6.45 9.15 -7.29
CA GLU A 55 5.96 8.06 -6.46
C GLU A 55 6.62 8.12 -5.09
N PHE A 56 5.86 7.75 -4.06
CA PHE A 56 6.34 7.62 -2.69
C PHE A 56 6.54 6.14 -2.39
N SER A 57 7.76 5.78 -2.00
CA SER A 57 8.08 4.41 -1.63
C SER A 57 8.99 4.36 -0.41
N ALA A 58 8.90 3.30 0.37
CA ALA A 58 9.72 3.10 1.55
C ALA A 58 10.28 1.68 1.60
N CYS A 59 11.38 1.52 2.32
CA CYS A 59 12.10 0.26 2.45
C CYS A 59 12.34 -0.03 3.93
N TYR A 60 12.12 -1.28 4.34
CA TYR A 60 12.38 -1.75 5.71
C TYR A 60 13.81 -2.29 5.87
N ASP A 61 14.52 -2.57 4.78
CA ASP A 61 15.88 -3.09 4.80
C ASP A 61 16.94 -1.97 4.71
N ASP A 62 18.12 -2.23 5.31
CA ASP A 62 19.25 -1.30 5.28
C ASP A 62 19.89 -1.19 3.89
N ALA A 63 19.74 -2.25 3.07
CA ALA A 63 20.33 -2.38 1.75
C ALA A 63 19.60 -1.55 0.67
N ALA A 64 18.43 -0.98 0.99
CA ALA A 64 17.56 -0.32 0.03
C ALA A 64 17.16 -1.24 -1.14
N ALA A 65 17.05 -2.54 -0.90
CA ALA A 65 16.86 -3.54 -1.96
C ALA A 65 15.39 -3.66 -2.37
N ASN A 66 14.46 -3.49 -1.43
CA ASN A 66 13.03 -3.67 -1.67
C ASN A 66 12.23 -2.44 -1.24
N TYR A 67 11.87 -1.63 -2.22
CA TYR A 67 10.98 -0.49 -2.00
C TYR A 67 9.53 -0.90 -2.25
N HIS A 68 8.67 -0.51 -1.32
CA HIS A 68 7.23 -0.70 -1.38
C HIS A 68 6.55 0.65 -1.45
N VAL A 69 5.45 0.72 -2.20
CA VAL A 69 4.67 1.94 -2.33
C VAL A 69 4.03 2.28 -0.99
N VAL A 70 4.14 3.54 -0.57
CA VAL A 70 3.56 4.04 0.69
C VAL A 70 2.56 5.16 0.40
N PRO A 71 1.50 5.29 1.20
CA PRO A 71 0.53 6.35 1.00
C PRO A 71 1.11 7.69 1.45
N ALA A 72 0.96 8.70 0.61
CA ALA A 72 1.23 10.08 0.92
C ALA A 72 -0.08 10.86 1.06
N PHE A 73 -0.17 11.67 2.10
CA PHE A 73 -1.34 12.49 2.40
C PHE A 73 -1.05 13.95 2.06
N PRO A 74 -1.72 14.54 1.05
CA PRO A 74 -1.50 15.92 0.66
C PRO A 74 -1.90 16.90 1.77
N ILE A 75 -1.01 17.83 2.10
CA ILE A 75 -1.28 18.95 2.99
C ILE A 75 -1.76 20.12 2.12
N THR A 76 -3.06 20.18 1.83
CA THR A 76 -3.65 21.14 0.88
C THR A 76 -3.33 22.60 1.21
N ASN A 77 -3.23 22.98 2.50
CA ASN A 77 -2.89 24.35 2.91
C ASN A 77 -1.44 24.76 2.57
N ALA A 78 -0.59 23.79 2.22
CA ALA A 78 0.79 23.99 1.81
C ALA A 78 1.03 23.59 0.34
N ALA A 79 -0.04 23.50 -0.47
CA ALA A 79 0.03 23.19 -1.89
C ALA A 79 -0.46 24.38 -2.75
N VAL A 80 0.29 24.71 -3.80
CA VAL A 80 0.03 25.81 -4.74
C VAL A 80 0.37 25.37 -6.16
N GLY A 81 -0.37 25.86 -7.15
CA GLY A 81 -0.15 25.55 -8.57
C GLY A 81 -0.89 24.28 -9.02
N GLY A 82 -1.42 24.30 -10.24
CA GLY A 82 -2.10 23.14 -10.84
C GLY A 82 -3.38 22.68 -10.13
N THR A 83 -3.75 21.42 -10.35
CA THR A 83 -4.85 20.77 -9.63
C THR A 83 -4.36 20.34 -8.26
N VAL A 84 -4.69 21.13 -7.23
CA VAL A 84 -4.32 20.81 -5.86
C VAL A 84 -5.07 19.54 -5.40
N PRO A 85 -4.37 18.51 -4.92
CA PRO A 85 -5.03 17.34 -4.38
C PRO A 85 -5.87 17.64 -3.14
N VAL A 86 -7.00 16.94 -3.04
CA VAL A 86 -7.92 17.07 -1.91
C VAL A 86 -7.26 16.54 -0.63
N ALA A 87 -7.30 17.36 0.44
CA ALA A 87 -6.77 17.00 1.75
C ALA A 87 -7.33 15.65 2.20
N GLY A 88 -6.45 14.79 2.70
CA GLY A 88 -6.84 13.51 3.27
C GLY A 88 -7.22 12.41 2.28
N ARG A 89 -7.17 12.65 0.97
CA ARG A 89 -7.15 11.54 0.00
C ARG A 89 -5.72 11.02 -0.12
N PRO A 90 -5.41 9.79 0.32
CA PRO A 90 -4.09 9.22 0.16
C PRO A 90 -3.78 9.03 -1.32
N LEU A 91 -2.54 9.31 -1.68
CA LEU A 91 -2.00 9.13 -3.02
C LEU A 91 -0.75 8.29 -2.92
N VAL A 92 -0.53 7.43 -3.91
CA VAL A 92 0.71 6.66 -4.04
C VAL A 92 1.66 7.30 -5.06
N SER A 93 1.09 8.07 -5.98
CA SER A 93 1.79 8.85 -6.98
C SER A 93 1.02 10.12 -7.31
N GLU A 94 1.73 11.13 -7.81
CA GLU A 94 1.15 12.39 -8.25
C GLU A 94 1.84 12.88 -9.53
N ALA A 95 1.04 13.35 -10.48
CA ALA A 95 1.53 14.05 -11.66
C ALA A 95 1.62 15.56 -11.35
N LEU A 96 2.82 16.10 -11.47
CA LEU A 96 3.13 17.52 -11.38
C LEU A 96 3.24 18.04 -12.82
N VAL A 97 2.38 18.96 -13.20
CA VAL A 97 2.19 19.39 -14.60
C VAL A 97 1.98 20.91 -14.69
N ALA A 98 2.07 21.65 -13.59
CA ALA A 98 1.80 23.08 -13.58
C ALA A 98 3.07 23.91 -13.39
N ALA A 99 3.01 25.14 -13.91
CA ALA A 99 4.00 26.15 -13.60
C ALA A 99 3.88 26.55 -12.12
N GLN A 100 5.02 26.63 -11.42
CA GLN A 100 5.09 26.97 -9.99
C GLN A 100 4.35 25.97 -9.06
N ASP A 101 4.63 24.67 -9.24
CA ASP A 101 4.13 23.63 -8.35
C ASP A 101 4.85 23.67 -6.98
N VAL A 102 4.07 23.93 -5.93
CA VAL A 102 4.46 23.68 -4.54
C VAL A 102 3.54 22.58 -4.00
N ARG A 103 4.14 21.54 -3.42
CA ARG A 103 3.41 20.42 -2.81
C ARG A 103 4.01 20.04 -1.49
N ALA A 104 3.14 19.72 -0.54
CA ALA A 104 3.53 19.18 0.75
C ALA A 104 2.74 17.90 1.01
N TYR A 105 3.41 16.87 1.51
CA TYR A 105 2.81 15.59 1.85
C TYR A 105 3.26 15.14 3.23
N ALA A 106 2.39 14.44 3.94
CA ALA A 106 2.73 13.67 5.12
C ALA A 106 2.72 12.17 4.77
N VAL A 107 3.74 11.44 5.18
CA VAL A 107 3.90 10.01 4.90
C VAL A 107 4.17 9.29 6.23
N PRO A 108 3.34 8.29 6.60
CA PRO A 108 3.63 7.46 7.75
C PRO A 108 4.87 6.62 7.43
N CYS A 109 5.90 6.73 8.25
CA CYS A 109 7.15 6.00 8.05
C CYS A 109 7.54 5.09 9.22
N GLY A 110 6.70 5.03 10.27
CA GLY A 110 6.88 4.10 11.37
C GLY A 110 7.02 2.69 10.80
N GLN A 111 8.15 2.02 11.08
CA GLN A 111 8.59 0.68 10.60
C GLN A 111 9.53 0.67 9.39
N PHE A 112 9.63 1.74 8.61
CA PHE A 112 10.58 1.79 7.51
C PHE A 112 11.94 2.29 7.97
N ARG A 113 12.99 1.88 7.27
CA ARG A 113 14.35 2.39 7.46
C ARG A 113 14.68 3.50 6.50
N LYS A 114 14.12 3.46 5.29
CA LYS A 114 14.35 4.48 4.27
C LYS A 114 13.04 4.90 3.63
N LEU A 115 12.91 6.18 3.38
CA LEU A 115 11.83 6.77 2.60
C LEU A 115 12.40 7.38 1.34
N ARG A 116 11.70 7.20 0.22
CA ARG A 116 12.11 7.65 -1.10
C ARG A 116 10.97 8.38 -1.81
N VAL A 117 11.35 9.47 -2.45
CA VAL A 117 10.58 10.10 -3.54
C VAL A 117 11.31 9.81 -4.84
N ARG A 118 10.62 9.21 -5.81
CA ARG A 118 11.21 8.84 -7.11
C ARG A 118 10.34 9.35 -8.26
N VAL A 119 11.00 9.81 -9.32
CA VAL A 119 10.32 10.12 -10.60
C VAL A 119 10.08 8.83 -11.36
N THR A 120 8.81 8.53 -11.66
CA THR A 120 8.39 7.34 -12.42
C THR A 120 8.02 7.66 -13.87
N ALA A 121 7.73 8.92 -14.16
CA ALA A 121 7.61 9.46 -15.51
C ALA A 121 8.18 10.87 -15.56
N PHE A 122 8.96 11.20 -16.60
CA PHE A 122 9.60 12.49 -16.73
C PHE A 122 9.37 13.07 -18.12
N THR A 123 9.00 14.35 -18.17
CA THR A 123 8.87 15.11 -19.42
C THR A 123 9.91 16.23 -19.49
N SER A 124 9.99 17.08 -18.46
CA SER A 124 10.91 18.25 -18.45
C SER A 124 11.09 18.86 -17.06
N GLY A 125 12.00 19.83 -16.96
CA GLY A 125 12.19 20.68 -15.78
C GLY A 125 12.90 19.99 -14.63
N ASN A 126 12.88 20.64 -13.46
CA ASN A 126 13.44 20.08 -12.23
C ASN A 126 12.61 20.44 -11.01
N ALA A 127 12.60 19.59 -10.00
CA ALA A 127 11.94 19.85 -8.73
C ALA A 127 12.94 19.70 -7.59
N VAL A 128 12.89 20.64 -6.64
CA VAL A 128 13.60 20.53 -5.37
C VAL A 128 12.69 19.78 -4.40
N VAL A 129 13.17 18.66 -3.88
CA VAL A 129 12.49 17.84 -2.89
C VAL A 129 13.21 17.97 -1.56
N ALA A 130 12.46 18.18 -0.49
CA ALA A 130 12.92 18.13 0.88
C ALA A 130 12.10 17.09 1.63
N ILE A 131 12.76 16.13 2.27
CA ILE A 131 12.14 15.15 3.16
C ILE A 131 12.63 15.47 4.57
N THR A 132 11.70 15.61 5.51
CA THR A 132 11.98 15.80 6.94
C THR A 132 11.19 14.77 7.72
N SER A 133 11.85 13.92 8.51
CA SER A 133 11.20 12.91 9.37
C SER A 133 11.50 13.15 10.84
N ASP A 134 10.58 12.72 11.70
CA ASP A 134 10.79 12.67 13.15
C ASP A 134 9.94 11.58 13.81
N ALA A 135 10.21 11.35 15.09
CA ALA A 135 9.48 10.39 15.91
C ALA A 135 8.17 10.95 16.52
N ASN A 136 7.71 12.12 16.08
CA ASN A 136 6.49 12.74 16.63
C ASN A 136 5.27 12.38 15.77
N ASP A 137 4.09 12.52 16.37
CA ASP A 137 2.84 12.40 15.64
C ASP A 137 2.77 13.45 14.51
N SER A 138 2.20 13.05 13.38
CA SER A 138 1.99 13.98 12.27
C SER A 138 0.99 15.07 12.64
N SER A 139 1.21 16.26 12.10
CA SER A 139 0.20 17.32 12.09
C SER A 139 -0.97 17.04 11.13
N HIS A 140 -0.85 16.04 10.26
CA HIS A 140 -1.90 15.70 9.30
C HIS A 140 -2.95 14.75 9.91
N LEU A 141 -4.16 15.27 10.14
CA LEU A 141 -5.24 14.57 10.85
C LEU A 141 -5.64 13.21 10.26
N SER A 142 -5.45 13.02 8.96
CA SER A 142 -5.79 11.76 8.30
C SER A 142 -4.60 10.82 8.11
N ILE A 143 -3.41 11.11 8.66
CA ILE A 143 -2.24 10.22 8.44
C ILE A 143 -2.46 8.84 9.06
N ALA A 144 -3.26 8.78 10.12
CA ALA A 144 -3.67 7.54 10.76
C ALA A 144 -4.71 6.78 9.92
N ALA A 145 -5.24 7.40 8.85
CA ALA A 145 -6.01 6.66 7.88
C ALA A 145 -5.09 5.60 7.27
N LYS A 146 -5.66 4.42 7.14
CA LYS A 146 -4.95 3.21 6.78
C LYS A 146 -5.51 2.80 5.41
N PRO A 147 -5.05 3.40 4.30
CA PRO A 147 -5.55 3.06 2.99
C PRO A 147 -4.98 1.75 2.49
N MET A 148 -5.70 1.15 1.57
CA MET A 148 -5.19 0.11 0.69
C MET A 148 -4.14 0.71 -0.24
N THR A 149 -2.99 0.05 -0.39
CA THR A 149 -1.92 0.46 -1.32
C THR A 149 -1.70 -0.54 -2.45
N GLU A 150 -2.08 -1.80 -2.24
CA GLU A 150 -1.83 -2.90 -3.16
C GLU A 150 -3.14 -3.63 -3.50
N LEU A 151 -3.24 -4.09 -4.76
CA LEU A 151 -4.39 -4.83 -5.27
C LEU A 151 -3.93 -5.99 -6.13
N ILE A 152 -4.44 -7.19 -5.84
CA ILE A 152 -4.25 -8.37 -6.69
C ILE A 152 -5.58 -8.77 -7.31
N SER A 153 -5.56 -9.05 -8.63
CA SER A 153 -6.70 -9.58 -9.38
C SER A 153 -6.26 -10.80 -10.17
N VAL A 154 -6.94 -11.93 -10.00
CA VAL A 154 -6.63 -13.18 -10.71
C VAL A 154 -7.92 -13.83 -11.21
N THR A 155 -7.89 -14.43 -12.41
CA THR A 155 -9.02 -15.13 -13.02
C THR A 155 -8.57 -16.50 -13.50
N ALA A 156 -9.37 -17.55 -13.22
CA ALA A 156 -9.08 -18.90 -13.66
C ALA A 156 -9.67 -19.22 -15.04
N ALA A 157 -9.17 -20.29 -15.66
CA ALA A 157 -9.88 -20.97 -16.74
C ALA A 157 -11.14 -21.68 -16.21
N VAL A 158 -12.08 -21.98 -17.11
CA VAL A 158 -13.30 -22.73 -16.79
C VAL A 158 -12.93 -24.07 -16.16
N GLY A 159 -13.55 -24.41 -15.03
CA GLY A 159 -13.36 -25.70 -14.39
C GLY A 159 -12.10 -25.81 -13.53
N ALA A 160 -11.23 -24.80 -13.51
CA ALA A 160 -9.95 -24.87 -12.80
C ALA A 160 -10.04 -24.32 -11.37
N ALA A 161 -9.14 -24.79 -10.50
CA ALA A 161 -8.87 -24.12 -9.23
C ALA A 161 -8.20 -22.76 -9.49
N LEU A 162 -8.36 -21.83 -8.54
CA LEU A 162 -7.73 -20.52 -8.59
C LEU A 162 -7.03 -20.24 -7.26
N THR A 163 -5.79 -19.78 -7.33
CA THR A 163 -5.06 -19.28 -6.16
C THR A 163 -4.68 -17.82 -6.40
N ALA A 164 -5.15 -16.92 -5.54
CA ALA A 164 -4.60 -15.59 -5.41
C ALA A 164 -3.52 -15.60 -4.33
N THR A 165 -2.30 -15.19 -4.66
CA THR A 165 -1.15 -15.19 -3.75
C THR A 165 -0.67 -13.77 -3.51
N LEU A 166 -0.79 -13.28 -2.28
CA LEU A 166 -0.13 -12.07 -1.83
C LEU A 166 1.33 -12.43 -1.48
N PRO A 167 2.32 -11.84 -2.16
CA PRO A 167 3.72 -12.25 -2.04
C PRO A 167 4.26 -11.92 -0.65
N ALA A 168 5.00 -12.87 -0.06
CA ALA A 168 5.65 -12.66 1.23
C ALA A 168 6.63 -11.48 1.17
N VAL A 169 6.60 -10.62 2.19
CA VAL A 169 7.53 -9.49 2.32
C VAL A 169 8.28 -9.61 3.65
N PRO A 170 9.62 -9.71 3.62
CA PRO A 170 10.41 -9.77 4.84
C PRO A 170 10.11 -8.60 5.79
N GLY A 171 9.95 -8.91 7.07
CA GLY A 171 9.67 -7.91 8.10
C GLY A 171 8.26 -7.29 8.09
N LEU A 172 7.40 -7.63 7.13
CA LEU A 172 6.03 -7.08 7.04
C LEU A 172 4.98 -8.21 6.99
N ARG A 173 3.75 -7.87 7.40
CA ARG A 173 2.57 -8.71 7.23
C ARG A 173 1.59 -8.04 6.27
N HIS A 174 0.71 -8.86 5.67
CA HIS A 174 -0.44 -8.35 4.94
C HIS A 174 -1.52 -7.89 5.91
N ILE A 175 -2.15 -6.75 5.61
CA ILE A 175 -3.38 -6.29 6.26
C ILE A 175 -4.40 -6.12 5.14
N LEU A 176 -5.40 -7.00 5.12
CA LEU A 176 -6.39 -7.07 4.06
C LEU A 176 -7.56 -6.15 4.40
N ASP A 177 -7.92 -5.26 3.48
CA ASP A 177 -9.10 -4.40 3.66
C ASP A 177 -10.35 -5.12 3.11
N PHE A 178 -10.22 -5.84 1.99
CA PHE A 178 -11.30 -6.68 1.47
C PHE A 178 -10.80 -7.89 0.67
N VAL A 179 -11.67 -8.90 0.58
CA VAL A 179 -11.56 -10.01 -0.38
C VAL A 179 -12.87 -10.12 -1.13
N ARG A 180 -12.82 -10.10 -2.46
CA ARG A 180 -13.98 -10.34 -3.33
C ARG A 180 -13.74 -11.56 -4.18
N VAL A 181 -14.71 -12.47 -4.18
CA VAL A 181 -14.69 -13.66 -5.01
C VAL A 181 -15.96 -13.72 -5.85
N ASN A 182 -15.79 -13.78 -7.16
CA ASN A 182 -16.87 -13.95 -8.11
C ASN A 182 -16.82 -15.37 -8.68
N ARG A 183 -17.97 -16.03 -8.67
CA ARG A 183 -18.22 -17.31 -9.30
C ARG A 183 -19.11 -17.08 -10.51
N SER A 184 -18.60 -17.34 -11.71
CA SER A 184 -19.35 -17.19 -12.96
C SER A 184 -19.67 -18.55 -13.56
N ALA A 185 -20.96 -18.87 -13.72
CA ALA A 185 -21.41 -20.12 -14.33
C ALA A 185 -21.25 -20.08 -15.85
N THR A 186 -20.46 -20.99 -16.41
CA THR A 186 -20.28 -21.18 -17.87
C THR A 186 -21.03 -22.40 -18.41
N ALA A 187 -21.53 -23.25 -17.51
CA ALA A 187 -22.44 -24.35 -17.79
C ALA A 187 -23.60 -24.32 -16.78
N ALA A 188 -24.67 -25.06 -17.07
CA ALA A 188 -25.73 -25.27 -16.09
C ALA A 188 -25.16 -26.01 -14.87
N LEU A 189 -25.30 -25.41 -13.68
CA LEU A 189 -24.80 -25.96 -12.43
C LEU A 189 -25.88 -26.79 -11.75
N THR A 190 -25.48 -27.95 -11.24
CA THR A 190 -26.35 -28.84 -10.48
C THR A 190 -26.21 -28.55 -8.99
N ALA A 191 -27.34 -28.44 -8.29
CA ALA A 191 -27.35 -28.28 -6.86
C ALA A 191 -26.79 -29.53 -6.15
N ALA A 192 -26.09 -29.35 -5.02
CA ALA A 192 -25.73 -30.45 -4.14
C ALA A 192 -25.70 -30.02 -2.67
N ALA A 193 -25.66 -30.99 -1.76
CA ALA A 193 -25.67 -30.74 -0.32
C ALA A 193 -24.31 -30.24 0.22
N ALA A 194 -23.20 -30.61 -0.42
CA ALA A 194 -21.88 -30.17 0.02
C ALA A 194 -21.64 -28.72 -0.42
N PRO A 195 -21.28 -27.80 0.48
CA PRO A 195 -20.97 -26.44 0.10
C PRO A 195 -19.60 -26.37 -0.57
N VAL A 196 -19.38 -25.31 -1.35
CA VAL A 196 -18.07 -24.98 -1.92
C VAL A 196 -17.32 -24.08 -0.96
N LEU A 197 -16.15 -24.54 -0.49
CA LEU A 197 -15.30 -23.84 0.46
C LEU A 197 -14.15 -23.15 -0.28
N ILE A 198 -14.03 -21.85 -0.09
CA ILE A 198 -12.87 -21.05 -0.53
C ILE A 198 -12.00 -20.84 0.69
N THR A 199 -10.82 -21.41 0.70
CA THR A 199 -9.94 -21.43 1.87
C THR A 199 -8.91 -20.32 1.79
N SER A 200 -8.41 -19.92 2.95
CA SER A 200 -7.25 -19.03 3.04
C SER A 200 -6.12 -19.65 3.83
N SER A 201 -4.89 -19.17 3.57
CA SER A 201 -3.73 -19.42 4.41
C SER A 201 -3.23 -18.11 4.99
N ASN A 202 -2.53 -18.20 6.13
CA ASN A 202 -1.96 -17.05 6.82
C ASN A 202 -2.97 -15.96 7.23
N LEU A 203 -4.27 -16.29 7.31
CA LEU A 203 -5.29 -15.47 7.95
C LEU A 203 -5.72 -16.10 9.29
N PRO A 204 -6.15 -15.30 10.28
CA PRO A 204 -6.54 -15.80 11.59
C PRO A 204 -7.61 -16.89 11.51
N SER A 205 -7.48 -17.90 12.39
CA SER A 205 -8.46 -18.98 12.59
C SER A 205 -8.81 -19.80 11.33
N ALA A 206 -7.87 -19.94 10.40
CA ALA A 206 -8.07 -20.68 9.15
C ALA A 206 -9.34 -20.23 8.41
N PHE A 207 -9.44 -18.91 8.22
CA PHE A 207 -10.56 -18.26 7.57
C PHE A 207 -10.97 -18.95 6.25
N ALA A 208 -12.27 -19.20 6.09
CA ALA A 208 -12.84 -19.77 4.87
C ALA A 208 -14.17 -19.08 4.53
N MET A 209 -14.42 -18.86 3.24
CA MET A 209 -15.69 -18.39 2.73
C MET A 209 -16.49 -19.57 2.17
N THR A 210 -17.79 -19.56 2.38
CA THR A 210 -18.67 -20.68 2.02
C THR A 210 -19.71 -20.24 0.99
N LEU A 211 -19.78 -20.97 -0.11
CA LEU A 211 -20.84 -20.87 -1.10
C LEU A 211 -21.77 -22.08 -1.00
N GLY A 212 -23.07 -21.84 -1.04
CA GLY A 212 -24.02 -22.90 -1.32
C GLY A 212 -23.78 -23.48 -2.71
N GLN A 213 -23.85 -24.80 -2.83
CA GLN A 213 -23.83 -25.46 -4.13
C GLN A 213 -25.25 -25.43 -4.72
N ASP A 214 -25.64 -24.25 -5.19
CA ASP A 214 -26.96 -24.00 -5.75
C ASP A 214 -27.00 -24.31 -7.25
N ALA A 215 -28.17 -24.73 -7.72
CA ALA A 215 -28.45 -24.84 -9.14
C ALA A 215 -28.38 -23.45 -9.79
N GLY A 216 -27.83 -23.37 -10.99
CA GLY A 216 -27.66 -22.10 -11.70
C GLY A 216 -27.64 -22.28 -13.20
N GLY A 217 -28.29 -21.38 -13.92
CA GLY A 217 -28.17 -21.27 -15.37
C GLY A 217 -26.79 -20.75 -15.81
N ILE A 218 -26.52 -20.89 -17.10
CA ILE A 218 -25.33 -20.31 -17.74
C ILE A 218 -25.41 -18.78 -17.65
N GLY A 219 -24.27 -18.14 -17.36
CA GLY A 219 -24.15 -16.70 -17.23
C GLY A 219 -24.60 -16.14 -15.88
N ILE A 220 -24.97 -16.99 -14.92
CA ILE A 220 -25.27 -16.53 -13.56
C ILE A 220 -23.96 -16.30 -12.79
N ASP A 221 -23.80 -15.08 -12.31
CA ASP A 221 -22.71 -14.69 -11.41
C ASP A 221 -23.17 -14.72 -9.96
N ARG A 222 -22.28 -15.14 -9.08
CA ARG A 222 -22.44 -14.99 -7.63
C ARG A 222 -21.21 -14.35 -7.03
N GLU A 223 -21.41 -13.29 -6.27
CA GLU A 223 -20.34 -12.59 -5.58
C GLU A 223 -20.35 -12.91 -4.09
N LEU A 224 -19.17 -13.11 -3.54
CA LEU A 224 -18.90 -13.07 -2.11
C LEU A 224 -17.95 -11.93 -1.83
N VAL A 225 -18.34 -11.05 -0.92
CA VAL A 225 -17.54 -9.92 -0.47
C VAL A 225 -17.31 -10.07 1.02
N MET A 226 -16.04 -10.04 1.40
CA MET A 226 -15.59 -9.91 2.77
C MET A 226 -14.95 -8.55 2.91
N ASP A 227 -15.57 -7.70 3.71
CA ASP A 227 -15.08 -6.38 4.06
C ASP A 227 -14.59 -6.42 5.51
N PHE A 228 -13.32 -6.07 5.71
CA PHE A 228 -12.68 -6.07 7.02
C PHE A 228 -12.64 -4.67 7.65
N GLY A 229 -13.32 -3.69 7.04
CA GLY A 229 -13.43 -2.32 7.51
C GLY A 229 -12.11 -1.55 7.46
N GLY A 230 -12.13 -0.32 7.98
CA GLY A 230 -11.00 0.62 7.84
C GLY A 230 -9.70 0.21 8.55
N THR A 231 -9.74 -0.73 9.50
CA THR A 231 -8.53 -1.25 10.14
C THR A 231 -7.94 -2.47 9.43
N GLY A 232 -8.72 -3.12 8.58
CA GLY A 232 -8.37 -4.35 7.89
C GLY A 232 -8.20 -5.57 8.82
N LEU A 233 -8.01 -6.73 8.21
CA LEU A 233 -7.68 -8.00 8.87
C LEU A 233 -6.19 -8.31 8.67
N ALA A 234 -5.44 -8.37 9.77
CA ALA A 234 -4.02 -8.70 9.75
C ALA A 234 -3.79 -10.19 9.53
N ALA A 235 -2.82 -10.51 8.66
CA ALA A 235 -2.28 -11.85 8.51
C ALA A 235 -1.60 -12.34 9.80
N THR A 236 -1.64 -13.65 10.02
CA THR A 236 -1.19 -14.26 11.28
C THR A 236 0.33 -14.23 11.42
N ALA A 237 1.05 -14.60 10.36
CA ALA A 237 2.50 -14.65 10.31
C ALA A 237 3.06 -13.55 9.40
N ILE A 238 4.13 -12.91 9.90
CA ILE A 238 4.97 -11.96 9.17
C ILE A 238 5.82 -12.72 8.14
N ASN A 239 6.21 -12.07 7.04
CA ASN A 239 7.07 -12.66 6.00
C ASN A 239 6.55 -14.01 5.46
N THR A 240 5.23 -14.15 5.38
CA THR A 240 4.57 -15.37 4.91
C THR A 240 3.53 -14.97 3.86
N ALA A 241 3.52 -15.66 2.72
CA ALA A 241 2.56 -15.40 1.67
C ALA A 241 1.14 -15.69 2.18
N THR A 242 0.19 -14.83 1.85
CA THR A 242 -1.23 -15.06 2.15
C THR A 242 -1.90 -15.53 0.88
N THR A 243 -2.59 -16.67 0.93
CA THR A 243 -3.27 -17.22 -0.25
C THR A 243 -4.76 -17.28 -0.02
N ILE A 244 -5.55 -16.97 -1.06
CA ILE A 244 -6.98 -17.30 -1.14
C ILE A 244 -7.14 -18.33 -2.26
N ILE A 245 -7.74 -19.48 -1.95
CA ILE A 245 -7.80 -20.63 -2.84
C ILE A 245 -9.26 -20.98 -3.10
N CYS A 246 -9.70 -20.78 -4.35
CA CYS A 246 -10.94 -21.35 -4.85
C CYS A 246 -10.69 -22.77 -5.37
N PRO A 247 -11.51 -23.76 -5.01
CA PRO A 247 -11.32 -25.14 -5.42
C PRO A 247 -11.66 -25.32 -6.91
N VAL A 248 -11.25 -26.46 -7.45
CA VAL A 248 -11.71 -26.93 -8.77
C VAL A 248 -13.24 -26.99 -8.75
N TYR A 249 -13.88 -26.32 -9.72
CA TYR A 249 -15.33 -26.38 -9.87
C TYR A 249 -15.73 -26.39 -11.34
N ALA A 250 -16.20 -27.54 -11.81
CA ALA A 250 -16.59 -27.75 -13.21
C ALA A 250 -17.66 -26.75 -13.66
N GLY A 251 -17.49 -26.22 -14.88
CA GLY A 251 -18.44 -25.27 -15.46
C GLY A 251 -18.42 -23.89 -14.81
N VAL A 252 -17.43 -23.57 -13.98
CA VAL A 252 -17.29 -22.28 -13.29
C VAL A 252 -15.98 -21.59 -13.66
N ILE A 253 -16.02 -20.27 -13.79
CA ILE A 253 -14.85 -19.40 -13.76
C ILE A 253 -14.81 -18.72 -12.39
N TRP A 254 -13.64 -18.74 -11.75
CA TRP A 254 -13.37 -17.97 -10.56
C TRP A 254 -12.67 -16.66 -10.90
N ARG A 255 -13.03 -15.59 -10.19
CA ARG A 255 -12.26 -14.34 -10.15
C ARG A 255 -12.11 -13.89 -8.71
N ILE A 256 -10.88 -13.58 -8.31
CA ILE A 256 -10.56 -13.07 -6.97
C ILE A 256 -9.97 -11.67 -7.12
N ASN A 257 -10.44 -10.73 -6.31
CA ASN A 257 -9.81 -9.44 -6.09
C ASN A 257 -9.50 -9.27 -4.59
N VAL A 258 -8.26 -8.97 -4.25
CA VAL A 258 -7.83 -8.73 -2.86
C VAL A 258 -7.19 -7.37 -2.76
N GLY A 259 -7.78 -6.51 -1.93
CA GLY A 259 -7.23 -5.22 -1.57
C GLY A 259 -6.50 -5.31 -0.24
N TYR A 260 -5.24 -4.89 -0.20
CA TYR A 260 -4.42 -4.97 1.01
C TYR A 260 -3.38 -3.83 1.11
N ARG A 261 -2.75 -3.77 2.28
CA ARG A 261 -1.53 -3.01 2.53
C ARG A 261 -0.53 -3.85 3.30
N LEU A 262 0.70 -3.37 3.40
CA LEU A 262 1.74 -3.94 4.24
C LEU A 262 1.84 -3.17 5.57
N GLY A 263 2.16 -3.87 6.66
CA GLY A 263 2.42 -3.27 7.98
C GLY A 263 2.95 -4.29 8.99
N LEU A 264 3.09 -3.92 10.27
CA LEU A 264 3.35 -4.83 11.40
C LEU A 264 2.13 -5.12 12.26
#